data_AF-A0A820LS52-F1
#
_entry.id   AF-A0A820LS52-F1
#
_cell.length_a   1.000
_cell.length_b   1.000
_cell.length_c   1.000
_cell.angle_alpha   90.00
_cell.angle_beta   90.00
_cell.angle_gamma   90.00
#
_symmetry.space_group_name_H-M   'P 1'
#
loop_
_entity.id
_entity.type
_entity.pdbx_description
1 polymer ?
#
loop_
_entity_poly.entity_id
_entity_poly.type
_entity_poly.pdbx_seq_one_letter_code
_entity_poly.pdbx_strand_id
1 'polypeptide(L)'
;MNDAMSPLLRNSGRIVNVSIEAGAMSMKYCSQDLETKFLNPNLTGTKLEELFAPLFKATEEGNDPKMAGFDHIKSPSLEDFYLLYYCASKLGVNILTRLKVRDWDKKYSTKNATISAVCPGFCATDLNSKAQGARSPKLGADSILHGVYTENLENEQFWRDGSRLPLKSEE
;
A
#
# COMPACT_ATOMS: atom_id res chain seq x y z
N MET A 1 5.08 -3.41 8.71
CA MET A 1 5.90 -2.30 9.22
C MET A 1 6.51 -2.73 10.54
N ASN A 2 7.84 -2.72 10.65
CA ASN A 2 8.56 -3.48 11.68
C ASN A 2 8.67 -2.72 13.01
N ASP A 3 7.95 -3.18 14.03
CA ASP A 3 7.99 -2.62 15.38
C ASP A 3 9.39 -2.67 16.02
N ALA A 4 10.30 -3.51 15.50
CA ALA A 4 11.70 -3.56 15.94
C ALA A 4 12.53 -2.35 15.48
N MET A 5 12.18 -1.70 14.37
CA MET A 5 12.91 -0.53 13.86
C MET A 5 12.37 0.79 14.43
N SER A 6 11.11 0.80 14.88
CA SER A 6 10.44 1.98 15.44
C SER A 6 11.22 2.68 16.58
N PRO A 7 11.83 1.95 17.54
CA PRO A 7 12.63 2.56 18.59
C PRO A 7 13.90 3.26 18.09
N LEU A 8 14.44 2.85 16.94
CA LEU A 8 15.70 3.37 16.39
C LEU A 8 15.52 4.66 15.58
N LEU A 9 14.28 5.02 15.22
CA LEU A 9 14.02 6.21 14.43
C LEU A 9 14.45 7.47 15.22
N ARG A 10 15.19 8.36 14.59
CA ARG A 10 15.59 9.65 15.18
C ARG A 10 14.40 10.61 15.23
N ASN A 11 14.53 11.69 16.00
CA ASN A 11 13.57 12.80 15.96
C ASN A 11 13.49 13.35 14.53
N SER A 12 12.26 13.65 14.10
CA SER A 12 11.94 14.04 12.72
C SER A 12 12.37 13.02 11.66
N GLY A 13 12.53 11.77 12.05
CA GLY A 13 12.82 10.67 11.13
C GLY A 13 11.63 10.37 10.22
N ARG A 14 11.92 9.68 9.11
CA ARG A 14 10.94 9.40 8.06
C ARG A 14 10.89 7.92 7.73
N ILE A 15 9.68 7.41 7.54
CA ILE A 15 9.43 6.04 7.07
C ILE A 15 8.66 6.16 5.76
N VAL A 16 9.25 5.67 4.68
CA VAL A 16 8.66 5.71 3.35
C VAL A 16 8.42 4.28 2.89
N ASN A 17 7.16 3.89 2.81
CA ASN A 17 6.75 2.56 2.33
C ASN A 17 6.55 2.62 0.81
N VAL A 18 7.28 1.79 0.07
CA VAL A 18 7.13 1.73 -1.39
C VAL A 18 5.90 0.92 -1.76
N SER A 19 4.92 1.59 -2.36
CA SER A 19 3.66 1.01 -2.83
C SER A 19 3.47 1.23 -4.34
N ILE A 20 2.28 0.97 -4.86
CA ILE A 20 1.92 1.16 -6.28
C ILE A 20 0.51 1.76 -6.38
N GLU A 21 0.23 2.47 -7.46
CA GLU A 21 -1.13 3.00 -7.74
C GLU A 21 -2.17 1.90 -7.86
N ALA A 22 -1.80 0.74 -8.43
CA ALA A 22 -2.69 -0.41 -8.51
C ALA A 22 -3.09 -0.96 -7.13
N GLY A 23 -2.35 -0.66 -6.06
CA GLY A 23 -2.75 -0.94 -4.69
C GLY A 23 -3.97 -0.14 -4.27
N ALA A 24 -4.07 1.14 -4.67
CA ALA A 24 -5.28 1.95 -4.48
C ALA A 24 -6.42 1.50 -5.40
N MET A 25 -6.11 1.08 -6.64
CA MET A 25 -7.09 0.51 -7.55
C MET A 25 -7.65 -0.83 -7.04
N SER A 26 -6.93 -1.56 -6.18
CA SER A 26 -7.38 -2.87 -5.68
C SER A 26 -8.71 -2.82 -4.95
N MET A 27 -9.06 -1.66 -4.38
CA MET A 27 -10.33 -1.45 -3.70
C MET A 27 -11.53 -1.70 -4.62
N LYS A 28 -11.39 -1.50 -5.94
CA LYS A 28 -12.46 -1.79 -6.91
C LYS A 28 -12.71 -3.28 -7.13
N TYR A 29 -11.74 -4.12 -6.75
CA TYR A 29 -11.89 -5.56 -6.82
C TYR A 29 -12.51 -6.14 -5.54
N CYS A 30 -12.50 -5.38 -4.45
CA CYS A 30 -13.13 -5.75 -3.19
C CYS A 30 -14.66 -5.65 -3.29
N SER A 31 -15.36 -6.57 -2.63
CA SER A 31 -16.78 -6.42 -2.38
C SER A 31 -17.06 -5.17 -1.54
N GLN A 32 -18.28 -4.64 -1.63
CA GLN A 32 -18.68 -3.45 -0.87
C GLN A 32 -18.46 -3.59 0.65
N ASP A 33 -18.68 -4.79 1.18
CA ASP A 33 -18.46 -5.10 2.60
C ASP A 33 -16.96 -5.06 2.95
N LEU A 34 -16.11 -5.68 2.13
CA LEU A 34 -14.67 -5.68 2.34
C LEU A 34 -14.08 -4.27 2.20
N GLU A 35 -14.55 -3.51 1.21
CA GLU A 35 -14.17 -2.11 1.02
C GLU A 35 -14.53 -1.26 2.25
N THR A 36 -15.76 -1.40 2.76
CA THR A 36 -16.23 -0.70 3.96
C THR A 36 -15.38 -1.03 5.18
N LYS A 37 -14.99 -2.30 5.33
CA LYS A 37 -14.11 -2.75 6.42
C LYS A 37 -12.69 -2.16 6.31
N PHE A 38 -12.13 -2.09 5.11
CA PHE A 38 -10.82 -1.48 4.87
C PHE A 38 -10.82 0.05 5.07
N LEU A 39 -11.92 0.72 4.75
CA LEU A 39 -12.08 2.17 4.95
C LEU A 39 -12.50 2.57 6.36
N ASN A 40 -12.74 1.61 7.26
CA ASN A 40 -13.14 1.89 8.63
C ASN A 40 -12.03 2.69 9.35
N PRO A 41 -12.29 3.92 9.85
CA PRO A 41 -11.29 4.73 10.54
C PRO A 41 -10.79 4.11 11.85
N ASN A 42 -11.56 3.17 12.42
CA ASN A 42 -11.24 2.44 13.63
C ASN A 42 -10.60 1.07 13.36
N LEU A 43 -10.28 0.75 12.11
CA LEU A 43 -9.59 -0.49 11.75
C LEU A 43 -8.28 -0.62 12.56
N THR A 44 -7.93 -1.83 12.97
CA THR A 44 -6.71 -2.15 13.73
C THR A 44 -5.78 -3.04 12.91
N GLY A 45 -4.51 -3.12 13.28
CA GLY A 45 -3.55 -4.03 12.63
C GLY A 45 -4.04 -5.48 12.65
N THR A 46 -4.48 -5.98 13.81
CA THR A 46 -5.05 -7.32 13.95
C THR A 46 -6.28 -7.52 13.06
N LYS A 47 -7.18 -6.53 12.99
CA LYS A 47 -8.36 -6.66 12.14
C LYS A 47 -8.00 -6.63 10.65
N LEU A 48 -6.98 -5.86 10.26
CA LEU A 48 -6.45 -5.86 8.90
C LEU A 48 -5.92 -7.25 8.51
N GLU A 49 -5.16 -7.90 9.41
CA GLU A 49 -4.67 -9.27 9.21
C GLU A 49 -5.82 -10.27 9.02
N GLU A 50 -6.86 -10.19 9.85
CA GLU A 50 -8.07 -11.02 9.70
C GLU A 50 -8.78 -10.80 8.36
N LEU A 51 -8.81 -9.57 7.82
CA LEU A 51 -9.42 -9.28 6.52
C LEU A 51 -8.61 -9.86 5.35
N PHE A 52 -7.29 -9.95 5.47
CA PHE A 52 -6.43 -10.57 4.46
C PHE A 52 -6.29 -12.09 4.60
N ALA A 53 -6.58 -12.67 5.77
CA ALA A 53 -6.43 -14.10 6.02
C ALA A 53 -7.16 -15.00 4.98
N PRO A 54 -8.40 -14.70 4.55
CA PRO A 54 -9.05 -15.48 3.50
C PRO A 54 -8.31 -15.43 2.15
N LEU A 55 -7.69 -14.29 1.81
CA LEU A 55 -6.93 -14.14 0.57
C LEU A 55 -5.64 -14.96 0.60
N PHE A 56 -4.94 -14.97 1.74
CA PHE A 56 -3.75 -15.80 1.91
C PHE A 56 -4.08 -17.28 1.83
N LYS A 57 -5.13 -17.71 2.53
CA LYS A 57 -5.62 -19.09 2.46
C LYS A 57 -5.99 -19.47 1.03
N ALA A 58 -6.70 -18.60 0.31
CA ALA A 58 -7.04 -18.85 -1.10
C ALA A 58 -5.79 -19.01 -1.98
N THR A 59 -4.75 -18.21 -1.74
CA THR A 59 -3.47 -18.31 -2.46
C THR A 59 -2.76 -19.64 -2.18
N GLU A 60 -2.70 -20.07 -0.92
CA GLU A 60 -2.05 -21.32 -0.50
C GLU A 60 -2.75 -22.56 -1.06
N GLU A 61 -4.08 -22.53 -1.10
CA GLU A 61 -4.91 -23.64 -1.57
C GLU A 61 -5.13 -23.64 -3.09
N GLY A 62 -4.66 -22.60 -3.80
CA GLY A 62 -4.92 -22.43 -5.24
C GLY A 62 -6.39 -22.13 -5.56
N ASN A 63 -7.13 -21.59 -4.60
CA ASN A 63 -8.55 -21.26 -4.70
C ASN A 63 -8.79 -19.87 -5.30
N ASP A 64 -9.97 -19.67 -5.86
CA ASP A 64 -10.38 -18.39 -6.46
C ASP A 64 -10.44 -17.28 -5.37
N PRO A 65 -9.68 -16.17 -5.51
CA PRO A 65 -9.71 -15.03 -4.59
C PRO A 65 -11.07 -14.34 -4.48
N LYS A 66 -12.04 -14.60 -5.38
CA LYS A 66 -13.44 -14.21 -5.17
C LYS A 66 -13.98 -14.72 -3.83
N MET A 67 -13.53 -15.90 -3.40
CA MET A 67 -13.89 -16.50 -2.11
C MET A 67 -13.39 -15.69 -0.90
N ALA A 68 -12.42 -14.78 -1.12
CA ALA A 68 -11.88 -13.88 -0.11
C ALA A 68 -12.53 -12.48 -0.15
N GLY A 69 -13.60 -12.29 -0.92
CA GLY A 69 -14.27 -11.00 -1.07
C GLY A 69 -13.63 -10.09 -2.11
N PHE A 70 -12.77 -10.62 -2.99
CA PHE A 70 -12.26 -9.92 -4.18
C PHE A 70 -13.08 -10.33 -5.42
N ASP A 71 -14.39 -10.06 -5.37
CA ASP A 71 -15.41 -10.68 -6.22
C ASP A 71 -15.66 -9.99 -7.58
N HIS A 72 -15.23 -8.73 -7.75
CA HIS A 72 -15.45 -7.93 -8.96
C HIS A 72 -14.49 -8.22 -10.12
N ILE A 73 -13.68 -9.27 -10.03
CA ILE A 73 -12.78 -9.69 -11.10
C ILE A 73 -13.57 -10.47 -12.15
N LYS A 74 -13.77 -9.84 -13.32
CA LYS A 74 -14.46 -10.45 -14.46
C LYS A 74 -13.51 -11.42 -15.17
N SER A 75 -13.72 -12.72 -14.97
CA SER A 75 -12.97 -13.85 -15.57
C SER A 75 -11.45 -13.65 -15.65
N PRO A 76 -10.74 -13.79 -14.53
CA PRO A 76 -9.29 -13.64 -14.50
C PRO A 76 -8.58 -14.79 -15.23
N SER A 77 -7.61 -14.43 -16.07
CA SER A 77 -6.50 -15.30 -16.42
C SER A 77 -5.60 -15.55 -15.20
N LEU A 78 -4.66 -16.50 -15.31
CA LEU A 78 -3.67 -16.73 -14.25
C LEU A 78 -2.83 -15.47 -13.96
N GLU A 79 -2.55 -14.67 -14.99
CA GLU A 79 -1.84 -13.39 -14.87
C GLU A 79 -2.65 -12.35 -14.09
N ASP A 80 -3.97 -12.31 -14.30
CA ASP A 80 -4.87 -11.41 -13.56
C ASP A 80 -4.91 -11.75 -12.07
N PHE A 81 -4.79 -13.04 -11.71
CA PHE A 81 -4.67 -13.46 -10.31
C PHE A 81 -3.35 -13.04 -9.68
N TYR A 82 -2.21 -13.23 -10.35
CA TYR A 82 -0.92 -12.76 -9.82
C TYR A 82 -0.90 -11.25 -9.63
N LEU A 83 -1.46 -10.51 -10.59
CA LEU A 83 -1.60 -9.06 -10.48
C LEU A 83 -2.52 -8.70 -9.30
N LEU A 84 -3.63 -9.41 -9.10
CA LEU A 84 -4.51 -9.18 -7.95
C LEU A 84 -3.78 -9.37 -6.62
N TYR A 85 -3.10 -10.49 -6.41
CA TYR A 85 -2.41 -10.76 -5.13
C TYR A 85 -1.33 -9.70 -4.85
N TYR A 86 -0.58 -9.32 -5.88
CA TYR A 86 0.39 -8.23 -5.78
C TYR A 86 -0.29 -6.90 -5.42
N CYS A 87 -1.37 -6.54 -6.12
CA CYS A 87 -2.16 -5.33 -5.89
C CYS A 87 -2.75 -5.31 -4.47
N ALA A 88 -3.36 -6.41 -4.01
CA ALA A 88 -3.90 -6.58 -2.67
C ALA A 88 -2.81 -6.45 -1.57
N SER A 89 -1.60 -6.99 -1.81
CA SER A 89 -0.48 -6.81 -0.88
C SER A 89 -0.11 -5.32 -0.72
N LYS A 90 -0.20 -4.55 -1.81
CA LYS A 90 0.08 -3.11 -1.81
C LYS A 90 -1.06 -2.27 -1.25
N LEU A 91 -2.31 -2.72 -1.40
CA LEU A 91 -3.44 -2.20 -0.63
C LEU A 91 -3.17 -2.33 0.88
N GLY A 92 -2.72 -3.51 1.32
CA GLY A 92 -2.33 -3.75 2.71
C GLY A 92 -1.22 -2.79 3.18
N VAL A 93 -0.21 -2.53 2.36
CA VAL A 93 0.84 -1.53 2.66
C VAL A 93 0.25 -0.12 2.83
N ASN A 94 -0.65 0.29 1.95
CA ASN A 94 -1.28 1.62 2.03
C ASN A 94 -2.13 1.76 3.29
N ILE A 95 -2.97 0.77 3.60
CA ILE A 95 -3.80 0.79 4.81
C ILE A 95 -2.92 0.75 6.06
N LEU A 96 -1.91 -0.12 6.10
CA LEU A 96 -1.01 -0.24 7.24
C LEU A 96 -0.21 1.04 7.50
N THR A 97 0.17 1.77 6.44
CA THR A 97 0.82 3.09 6.56
C THR A 97 -0.07 4.05 7.35
N ARG A 98 -1.37 4.11 7.03
CA ARG A 98 -2.34 4.95 7.75
C ARG A 98 -2.50 4.51 9.22
N LEU A 99 -2.68 3.21 9.44
CA LEU A 99 -2.85 2.67 10.79
C LEU A 99 -1.64 2.93 11.69
N LYS A 100 -0.43 2.77 11.15
CA LYS A 100 0.80 2.92 11.94
C LYS A 100 1.09 4.36 12.33
N VAL A 101 0.64 5.37 11.58
CA VAL A 101 0.71 6.77 12.04
C VAL A 101 -0.07 6.93 13.35
N ARG A 102 -1.31 6.47 13.39
CA ARG A 102 -2.15 6.55 14.60
C ARG A 102 -1.55 5.83 15.80
N ASP A 103 -0.96 4.66 15.60
CA ASP A 103 -0.32 3.90 16.68
C ASP A 103 1.03 4.53 17.09
N TRP A 104 1.73 5.13 16.12
CA TRP A 104 2.98 5.84 16.36
C TRP A 104 2.77 7.09 17.20
N ASP A 105 1.76 7.89 16.88
CA ASP A 105 1.41 9.09 17.63
C ASP A 105 1.07 8.78 19.10
N LYS A 106 0.62 7.56 19.40
CA LYS A 106 0.40 7.12 20.79
C LYS A 106 1.69 6.72 21.50
N LYS A 107 2.63 6.08 20.81
CA LYS A 107 3.81 5.43 21.42
C LYS A 107 5.09 6.26 21.34
N TYR A 108 5.21 7.12 20.34
CA TYR A 108 6.42 7.86 19.97
C TYR A 108 6.11 9.31 19.58
N SER A 109 5.09 9.93 20.17
CA SER A 109 4.66 11.32 19.88
C SER A 109 5.80 12.33 19.90
N THR A 110 6.77 12.17 20.80
CA THR A 110 7.92 13.07 20.95
C THR A 110 8.90 13.02 19.77
N LYS A 111 8.86 11.96 18.95
CA LYS A 111 9.76 11.80 17.81
C LYS A 111 9.35 12.62 16.59
N ASN A 112 8.11 13.10 16.50
CA ASN A 112 7.61 13.88 15.36
C ASN A 112 7.97 13.26 14.00
N ALA A 113 7.74 11.96 13.84
CA ALA A 113 8.12 11.22 12.64
C ALA A 113 7.06 11.31 11.55
N THR A 114 7.49 11.29 10.29
CA THR A 114 6.58 11.19 9.14
C THR A 114 6.59 9.77 8.58
N ILE A 115 5.42 9.20 8.36
CA ILE A 115 5.21 7.87 7.78
C ILE A 115 4.29 8.03 6.57
N SER A 116 4.78 7.69 5.39
CA SER A 116 4.02 7.82 4.15
C SER A 116 4.21 6.61 3.24
N ALA A 117 3.30 6.44 2.29
CA ALA A 117 3.44 5.51 1.19
C ALA A 117 3.76 6.27 -0.09
N VAL A 118 4.62 5.71 -0.95
CA VAL A 118 5.00 6.35 -2.22
C VAL A 118 4.98 5.35 -3.37
N CYS A 119 4.42 5.77 -4.51
CA CYS A 119 4.47 5.06 -5.78
C CYS A 119 5.66 5.56 -6.61
N PRO A 120 6.60 4.69 -7.04
CA PRO A 120 7.66 5.08 -7.98
C PRO A 120 7.13 5.29 -9.41
N GLY A 121 5.87 4.92 -9.68
CA GLY A 121 5.32 4.79 -11.02
C GLY A 121 5.81 3.53 -11.74
N PHE A 122 5.30 3.29 -12.95
CA PHE A 122 5.68 2.15 -13.77
C PHE A 122 7.11 2.32 -14.31
N CYS A 123 8.08 1.65 -13.68
CA CYS A 123 9.50 1.80 -13.98
C CYS A 123 10.08 0.60 -14.76
N ALA A 124 11.03 0.85 -15.65
CA ALA A 124 11.79 -0.14 -16.41
C ALA A 124 12.78 -0.89 -15.51
N THR A 125 12.27 -1.81 -14.70
CA THR A 125 13.05 -2.70 -13.82
C THR A 125 12.81 -4.16 -14.24
N ASP A 126 13.56 -5.10 -13.65
CA ASP A 126 13.36 -6.53 -13.91
C ASP A 126 11.93 -6.98 -13.55
N LEU A 127 11.30 -6.38 -12.53
CA LEU A 127 9.90 -6.63 -12.16
C LEU A 127 8.92 -6.36 -13.31
N ASN A 128 9.21 -5.37 -14.15
CA ASN A 128 8.39 -4.98 -15.30
C ASN A 128 9.06 -5.38 -16.62
N SER A 129 9.93 -6.39 -16.62
CA SER A 129 10.64 -6.89 -17.80
C SER A 129 11.36 -5.80 -18.60
N LYS A 130 11.83 -4.74 -17.93
CA LYS A 130 12.45 -3.56 -18.56
C LYS A 130 11.58 -2.98 -19.69
N ALA A 131 10.26 -2.96 -19.48
CA ALA A 131 9.27 -2.55 -20.48
C ALA A 131 9.64 -1.24 -21.19
N GLN A 132 9.52 -1.25 -22.51
CA GLN A 132 9.74 -0.06 -23.33
C GLN A 132 8.68 1.01 -23.02
N GLY A 133 9.10 2.27 -22.93
CA GLY A 133 8.22 3.38 -22.59
C GLY A 133 7.92 3.54 -21.08
N ALA A 134 8.38 2.61 -20.24
CA ALA A 134 8.32 2.78 -18.79
C ALA A 134 9.30 3.86 -18.29
N ARG A 135 9.04 4.38 -17.09
CA ARG A 135 9.90 5.36 -16.41
C ARG A 135 11.29 4.77 -16.15
N SER A 136 12.33 5.60 -16.15
CA SER A 136 13.65 5.12 -15.72
C SER A 136 13.66 4.78 -14.22
N PRO A 137 14.51 3.84 -13.76
CA PRO A 137 14.68 3.58 -12.33
C PRO A 137 15.06 4.83 -11.53
N LYS A 138 15.84 5.73 -12.14
CA LYS A 138 16.17 7.04 -11.54
C LYS A 138 14.92 7.87 -11.25
N LEU A 139 14.04 8.01 -12.24
CA LEU A 139 12.80 8.77 -12.07
C LEU A 139 11.83 8.11 -11.07
N GLY A 140 11.88 6.78 -10.93
CA GLY A 140 11.18 6.07 -9.87
C GLY A 140 11.74 6.35 -8.47
N ALA A 141 13.07 6.38 -8.36
CA ALA A 141 13.75 6.74 -7.11
C ALA A 141 13.46 8.20 -6.72
N ASP A 142 13.44 9.14 -7.68
CA ASP A 142 13.10 10.54 -7.44
C ASP A 142 11.70 10.68 -6.81
N SER A 143 10.71 9.92 -7.31
CA SER A 143 9.37 9.87 -6.67
C SER A 143 9.46 9.43 -5.21
N ILE A 144 10.20 8.35 -4.90
CA ILE A 144 10.38 7.85 -3.52
C ILE A 144 11.04 8.92 -2.64
N LEU A 145 12.03 9.63 -3.16
CA LEU A 145 12.78 10.66 -2.45
C LEU A 145 11.92 11.88 -2.10
N HIS A 146 10.82 12.15 -2.80
CA HIS A 146 9.84 13.15 -2.32
C HIS A 146 9.26 12.79 -0.94
N GLY A 147 9.05 11.51 -0.64
CA GLY A 147 8.65 11.07 0.69
C GLY A 147 9.69 11.37 1.79
N VAL A 148 10.95 11.56 1.38
CA VAL A 148 12.10 11.76 2.26
C VAL A 148 12.45 13.24 2.40
N TYR A 149 12.43 14.02 1.32
CA TYR A 149 12.94 15.40 1.34
C TYR A 149 11.88 16.48 1.42
N THR A 150 10.60 16.17 1.14
CA THR A 150 9.53 17.17 1.23
C THR A 150 9.32 17.59 2.69
N GLU A 151 9.54 18.87 2.97
CA GLU A 151 9.20 19.48 4.25
C GLU A 151 7.68 19.47 4.45
N ASN A 152 7.22 19.20 5.68
CA ASN A 152 5.80 19.19 6.04
C ASN A 152 4.93 18.27 5.16
N LEU A 153 5.50 17.17 4.65
CA LEU A 153 4.74 16.15 3.94
C LEU A 153 3.61 15.62 4.84
N GLU A 154 2.38 15.64 4.34
CA GLU A 154 1.23 15.13 5.09
C GLU A 154 1.46 13.66 5.45
N ASN A 155 1.35 13.37 6.75
CA ASN A 155 1.50 12.02 7.29
C ASN A 155 0.40 11.10 6.74
N GLU A 156 0.55 9.79 6.87
CA GLU A 156 -0.42 8.74 6.49
C GLU A 156 -0.82 8.69 5.00
N GLN A 157 -0.46 9.67 4.19
CA GLN A 157 -0.89 9.77 2.79
C GLN A 157 -0.06 8.91 1.84
N PHE A 158 -0.66 8.67 0.68
CA PHE A 158 -0.05 8.00 -0.46
C PHE A 158 0.34 9.03 -1.52
N TRP A 159 1.54 8.92 -2.08
CA TRP A 159 2.13 9.95 -2.95
C TRP A 159 2.74 9.39 -4.23
N ARG A 160 2.84 10.23 -5.26
CA ARG A 160 3.72 10.04 -6.42
C ARG A 160 4.20 11.39 -6.91
N ASP A 161 5.50 11.55 -7.13
CA ASP A 161 6.08 12.79 -7.66
C ASP A 161 5.64 14.05 -6.89
N GLY A 162 5.54 13.92 -5.55
CA GLY A 162 5.07 14.99 -4.66
C GLY A 162 3.56 15.27 -4.68
N SER A 163 2.79 14.59 -5.53
CA SER A 163 1.33 14.71 -5.59
C SER A 163 0.65 13.62 -4.75
N ARG A 164 -0.37 14.00 -3.98
CA ARG A 164 -1.18 13.08 -3.19
C ARG A 164 -2.04 12.22 -4.10
N LEU A 165 -2.02 10.92 -3.87
CA LEU A 165 -2.85 9.92 -4.53
C LEU A 165 -3.96 9.47 -3.58
N PRO A 166 -5.15 9.12 -4.10
CA PRO A 166 -6.24 8.64 -3.27
C PRO A 166 -5.98 7.19 -2.81
N LEU A 167 -6.57 6.81 -1.66
CA LEU A 167 -6.53 5.41 -1.20
C LEU A 167 -7.49 4.51 -1.98
N LYS A 168 -8.59 5.08 -2.49
CA LYS A 168 -9.55 4.44 -3.39
C LYS A 168 -9.61 5.27 -4.66
N SER A 169 -9.37 4.64 -5.81
CA SER A 169 -9.56 5.31 -7.11
C SER A 169 -11.07 5.52 -7.39
N GLU A 170 -11.41 6.64 -8.01
CA GLU A 170 -12.80 6.96 -8.41
C GLU A 170 -13.20 6.32 -9.76
N GLU A 171 -12.28 5.62 -10.45
CA GLU A 171 -12.49 4.98 -11.76
C GLU A 171 -12.13 3.48 -11.81
#